data_AF-A0A9D9QJ42-F1
#
_entry.id   AF-A0A9D9QJ42-F1
#
_cell.length_a   1.000
_cell.length_b   1.000
_cell.length_c   1.000
_cell.angle_alpha   90.00
_cell.angle_beta   90.00
_cell.angle_gamma   90.00
#
_symmetry.space_group_name_H-M   'P 1'
#
loop_
_entity.id
_entity.type
_entity.pdbx_description
1 polymer ?
#
loop_
_entity_poly.entity_id
_entity_poly.type
_entity_poly.pdbx_seq_one_letter_code
_entity_poly.pdbx_strand_id
1 'polypeptide(L)' 'MGNDAATREDFSRLDADFVRVIEDVIDTLIVKNVINITDLPEQAQAKLFARKSFRERVSKSSLRLFEPTDFGDVI' A
#
# COMPACT_ATOMS: atom_id res chain seq x y z
N MET A 1 -12.46 -33.48 -1.83
CA MET A 1 -12.20 -32.27 -1.02
C MET A 1 -10.94 -31.58 -1.53
N GLY A 2 -11.04 -30.82 -2.63
CA GLY A 2 -9.90 -30.13 -3.24
C GLY A 2 -10.26 -28.83 -3.96
N ASN A 3 -11.56 -28.52 -4.07
CA ASN A 3 -12.06 -27.32 -4.75
C ASN A 3 -12.21 -26.12 -3.80
N ASP A 4 -12.41 -26.37 -2.50
CA ASP A 4 -12.64 -25.34 -1.48
C ASP A 4 -11.37 -24.56 -1.11
N ALA A 5 -10.19 -25.19 -1.18
CA ALA A 5 -8.92 -24.53 -0.91
C ALA A 5 -8.52 -23.60 -2.06
N ALA A 6 -8.65 -24.06 -3.31
CA ALA A 6 -8.36 -23.26 -4.51
C ALA A 6 -9.28 -22.03 -4.60
N THR A 7 -10.58 -22.21 -4.38
CA THR A 7 -11.55 -21.09 -4.36
C THR A 7 -11.28 -20.10 -3.23
N ARG A 8 -10.78 -20.55 -2.06
CA ARG A 8 -10.43 -19.66 -0.95
C ARG A 8 -9.16 -18.86 -1.20
N GLU A 9 -8.17 -19.46 -1.86
CA GLU A 9 -6.96 -18.78 -2.31
C GLU A 9 -7.27 -17.74 -3.39
N ASP A 10 -8.12 -18.09 -4.36
CA ASP A 10 -8.56 -17.17 -5.41
C ASP A 10 -9.37 -16.01 -4.83
N PHE A 11 -10.28 -16.28 -3.88
CA PHE A 11 -11.02 -15.25 -3.17
C PHE A 11 -10.10 -14.33 -2.37
N SER A 12 -9.09 -14.89 -1.69
CA SER A 12 -8.10 -14.09 -0.93
C SER A 12 -7.27 -13.19 -1.84
N ARG A 13 -6.94 -13.65 -3.05
CA ARG A 13 -6.25 -12.83 -4.07
C ARG A 13 -7.14 -11.71 -4.59
N LEU A 14 -8.40 -12.01 -4.92
CA LEU A 14 -9.37 -11.02 -5.36
C LEU A 14 -9.61 -9.95 -4.28
N ASP A 15 -9.74 -10.34 -3.01
CA ASP A 15 -9.86 -9.42 -1.88
C ASP A 15 -8.59 -8.57 -1.73
N ALA A 16 -7.40 -9.16 -1.88
CA ALA A 16 -6.15 -8.41 -1.78
C ALA A 16 -6.03 -7.33 -2.88
N ASP A 17 -6.41 -7.67 -4.11
CA ASP A 17 -6.43 -6.74 -5.25
C ASP A 17 -7.51 -5.67 -5.08
N PHE A 18 -8.71 -6.07 -4.65
CA PHE A 18 -9.81 -5.13 -4.41
C PHE A 18 -9.45 -4.10 -3.33
N VAL A 19 -8.85 -4.52 -2.21
CA VAL A 19 -8.45 -3.59 -1.16
C VAL A 19 -7.36 -2.62 -1.64
N ARG A 20 -6.46 -3.03 -2.55
CA ARG A 20 -5.48 -2.10 -3.15
C ARG A 20 -6.16 -1.02 -3.99
N VAL A 21 -7.15 -1.40 -4.79
CA VAL A 21 -7.92 -0.43 -5.60
C VAL A 21 -8.65 0.56 -4.69
N ILE A 22 -9.29 0.08 -3.62
CA ILE A 22 -9.99 0.95 -2.66
C ILE A 22 -9.01 1.90 -1.97
N GLU A 23 -7.82 1.43 -1.58
CA GLU A 23 -6.75 2.25 -1.02
C GLU A 23 -6.33 3.37 -1.99
N ASP A 24 -6.08 3.03 -3.26
CA ASP A 24 -5.65 4.00 -4.28
C ASP A 24 -6.78 5.02 -4.58
N VAL A 25 -8.05 4.61 -4.55
CA VAL A 25 -9.20 5.51 -4.69
C VAL A 25 -9.29 6.46 -3.51
N ILE A 26 -9.16 5.96 -2.28
CA ILE A 26 -9.17 6.80 -1.06
C ILE A 26 -8.02 7.81 -1.11
N ASP A 27 -6.80 7.37 -1.43
CA ASP A 27 -5.66 8.26 -1.58
C ASP A 27 -5.90 9.33 -2.66
N THR A 28 -6.48 8.95 -3.80
CA THR A 28 -6.83 9.90 -4.87
C THR A 28 -7.84 10.95 -4.39
N LEU A 29 -8.87 10.54 -3.63
CA LEU A 29 -9.87 11.45 -3.09
C LEU A 29 -9.28 12.40 -2.02
N ILE A 30 -8.35 11.91 -1.19
CA ILE A 30 -7.62 12.72 -0.22
C ILE A 30 -6.72 13.74 -0.93
N VAL A 31 -5.94 13.30 -1.93
CA VAL A 31 -5.04 14.19 -2.71
C VAL A 31 -5.83 15.27 -3.44
N LYS A 32 -7.02 14.94 -3.95
CA LYS A 32 -7.94 15.92 -4.57
C LYS A 32 -8.70 16.77 -3.55
N ASN A 33 -8.47 16.58 -2.24
CA ASN A 33 -9.13 17.28 -1.15
C ASN A 33 -10.67 17.15 -1.20
N VAL A 34 -11.16 16.00 -1.69
CA VAL A 34 -12.60 15.67 -1.79
C VAL A 34 -13.13 15.11 -0.47
N ILE A 35 -12.30 14.34 0.24
CA ILE A 35 -12.59 13.80 1.57
C ILE A 35 -11.37 14.00 2.48
N ASN A 36 -11.59 14.19 3.78
CA ASN A 36 -10.51 14.15 4.76
C ASN A 36 -10.46 12.79 5.45
N ILE A 37 -9.28 12.38 5.90
CA ILE A 37 -9.10 11.14 6.68
C ILE A 37 -9.98 11.15 7.94
N THR A 38 -10.18 12.34 8.53
CA THR A 38 -11.00 12.55 9.73
C THR A 38 -12.49 12.30 9.51
N ASP A 39 -12.95 12.28 8.25
CA ASP A 39 -14.35 12.02 7.90
C ASP A 39 -14.65 10.51 7.85
N LEU A 40 -13.62 9.66 7.87
CA LEU A 40 -13.78 8.20 7.92
C LEU A 40 -13.93 7.71 9.38
N PRO A 41 -14.64 6.60 9.63
CA PRO A 41 -14.72 5.98 10.96
C PRO A 41 -13.33 5.62 11.50
N GLU A 42 -13.13 5.68 12.83
CA GLU A 42 -11.83 5.38 13.47
C GLU A 42 -11.22 4.04 13.03
N GLN A 43 -12.07 3.02 12.82
CA GLN A 43 -11.65 1.71 12.34
C GLN A 43 -11.09 1.76 10.91
N ALA A 44 -11.66 2.61 10.04
CA ALA A 44 -11.18 2.80 8.68
C ALA A 44 -9.89 3.63 8.67
N GLN A 45 -9.80 4.66 9.53
CA GLN A 45 -8.57 5.44 9.71
C GLN A 45 -7.40 4.53 10.13
N ALA A 46 -7.58 3.71 11.17
CA ALA A 46 -6.54 2.81 11.67
C ALA A 46 -6.07 1.82 10.59
N LYS A 47 -7.00 1.26 9.80
CA LYS A 47 -6.67 0.35 8.69
C LYS A 47 -5.92 1.04 7.56
N LEU A 48 -6.31 2.27 7.19
CA LEU A 48 -5.62 3.08 6.19
C LEU A 48 -4.20 3.42 6.65
N PHE A 49 -4.02 3.87 7.89
CA PHE A 49 -2.68 4.16 8.44
C PHE A 49 -1.79 2.92 8.49
N ALA A 50 -2.33 1.76 8.89
CA ALA A 50 -1.57 0.52 8.93
C ALA A 50 -1.10 0.06 7.54
N ARG A 51 -1.97 0.17 6.51
CA ARG A 51 -1.63 -0.17 5.13
C ARG A 51 -0.68 0.82 4.48
N LYS A 52 -0.90 2.13 4.67
CA LYS A 52 0.01 3.17 4.17
C LYS A 52 1.41 3.01 4.74
N SER A 53 1.52 2.73 6.05
CA SER A 53 2.79 2.43 6.71
C SER A 53 3.47 1.16 6.15
N PHE A 54 2.69 0.15 5.76
CA PHE A 54 3.22 -1.06 5.12
C PHE A 54 3.76 -0.76 3.72
N ARG A 55 3.02 -0.01 2.90
CA ARG A 55 3.47 0.42 1.56
C ARG A 55 4.71 1.31 1.63
N GLU A 56 4.76 2.27 2.56
CA GLU A 56 5.95 3.12 2.72
C GLU A 56 7.19 2.32 3.09
N ARG A 57 7.06 1.30 3.97
CA ARG A 57 8.20 0.43 4.32
C ARG A 57 8.66 -0.42 3.14
N VAL A 58 7.73 -1.00 2.37
CA VAL A 58 8.07 -1.80 1.19
C VAL A 58 8.64 -0.94 0.06
N SER A 59 8.10 0.26 -0.15
CA SER A 59 8.60 1.24 -1.12
C SER A 59 9.98 1.79 -0.73
N LYS A 60 10.21 2.11 0.55
CA LYS A 60 11.54 2.53 1.04
C LYS A 60 12.60 1.44 0.92
N SER A 61 12.24 0.17 1.11
CA SER A 61 13.17 -0.94 0.91
C SER A 61 13.49 -1.21 -0.56
N SER A 62 12.58 -0.90 -1.48
CA SER A 62 12.79 -1.08 -2.92
C SER A 62 13.50 0.11 -3.61
N LEU A 63 13.52 1.28 -2.97
CA LEU A 63 14.20 2.48 -3.48
C LEU A 63 15.66 2.66 -3.01
N ARG A 64 16.20 1.75 -2.19
CA ARG A 64 17.65 1.72 -1.86
C ARG A 64 18.45 0.88 -2.87
N LEU A 65 18.30 1.17 -4.17
CA LEU A 65 19.08 0.49 -5.23
C LEU A 65 20.31 1.29 -5.67
N PHE A 66 20.47 2.52 -5.19
CA PHE A 66 21.71 3.28 -5.40
C PHE A 66 22.32 3.61 -4.04
N GLU A 67 23.41 2.91 -3.69
CA GLU A 67 24.42 3.54 -2.84
C GLU A 67 24.87 4.81 -3.58
N PRO A 68 25.01 5.96 -2.89
CA PRO A 68 25.72 7.09 -3.47
C PRO A 68 27.15 6.62 -3.69
N THR A 69 27.48 6.22 -4.91
CA THR A 69 28.87 6.03 -5.31
C THR A 69 29.50 7.40 -5.18
N ASP A 70 30.35 7.56 -4.17
CA ASP A 70 31.17 8.73 -3.95
C ASP A 70 32.13 8.86 -5.13
N PHE A 71 31.67 9.46 -6.23
CA PHE A 71 32.52 9.90 -7.33
C PHE A 71 33.18 11.21 -6.90
N GLY A 72 34.06 11.08 -5.91
CA GLY A 72 34.67 12.19 -5.20
C GLY A 72 36.12 11.90 -4.81
N ASP A 73 36.88 11.14 -5.60
CA ASP A 73 38.34 11.21 -5.53
C ASP A 73 39.02 10.52 -6.73
N VAL A 74 39.31 11.27 -7.78
CA VAL A 74 40.47 11.00 -8.65
C VAL A 74 41.02 12.34 -9.15
N ILE A 75 42.04 12.82 -8.43
CA ILE A 75 43.24 13.60 -8.85
C ILE A 75 43.02 14.81 -9.78
#